data_AF-A0A9R1I2A2-F1
#
_entry.id   AF-A0A9R1I2A2-F1
#
_cell.length_a   1.000
_cell.length_b   1.000
_cell.length_c   1.000
_cell.angle_alpha   90.00
_cell.angle_beta   90.00
_cell.angle_gamma   90.00
#
_symmetry.space_group_name_H-M   'P 1'
#
loop_
_entity.id
_entity.type
_entity.pdbx_description
1 polymer ?
#
loop_
_entity_poly.entity_id
_entity_poly.type
_entity_poly.pdbx_seq_one_letter_code
_entity_poly.pdbx_strand_id
1 'polypeptide(L)'
;MYGGIEDWPGAENDLGVDLARFAVSEHNSNTNALLEFQKVVKVKQQVVEGMMYYITIEVDEGWAKKLYEAKVWDRPWLDSNPRQLSEFKPAEDKLCTLLRNMPAFLPGLNRAGCVEYK
;
A
#
# COMPACT_ATOMS: atom_id res chain seq x y z
N MET A 1 -23.37 2.44 12.39
CA MET A 1 -22.82 1.09 12.21
C MET A 1 -21.83 1.18 11.06
N TYR A 2 -20.59 0.77 11.25
CA TYR A 2 -19.60 0.71 10.17
C TYR A 2 -19.82 -0.60 9.40
N GLY A 3 -19.81 -0.56 8.07
CA GLY A 3 -19.93 -1.75 7.25
C GLY A 3 -18.74 -2.70 7.45
N GLY A 4 -18.93 -3.99 7.15
CA GLY A 4 -17.82 -4.93 7.07
C GLY A 4 -16.86 -4.56 5.93
N ILE A 5 -15.61 -5.03 6.02
CA ILE A 5 -14.66 -4.91 4.92
C ILE A 5 -15.04 -5.97 3.87
N GLU A 6 -15.34 -5.50 2.66
CA GLU A 6 -15.72 -6.36 1.54
C GLU A 6 -14.65 -6.32 0.45
N ASP A 7 -14.36 -7.46 -0.18
CA ASP A 7 -13.44 -7.53 -1.31
C ASP A 7 -14.11 -6.88 -2.54
N TRP A 8 -13.41 -5.94 -3.16
CA TRP A 8 -13.91 -5.23 -4.33
C TRP A 8 -13.28 -5.83 -5.59
N PRO A 9 -14.08 -6.28 -6.57
CA PRO A 9 -13.54 -6.84 -7.82
C PRO A 9 -12.78 -5.82 -8.68
N GLY A 10 -12.78 -4.53 -8.31
CA GLY A 10 -12.16 -3.46 -9.08
C GLY A 10 -10.65 -3.29 -8.94
N ALA A 11 -9.89 -4.37 -8.74
CA ALA A 11 -8.43 -4.32 -8.97
C ALA A 11 -8.11 -4.09 -10.46
N GLU A 12 -8.98 -4.54 -11.36
CA GLU A 12 -8.88 -4.34 -12.82
C GLU A 12 -9.75 -3.19 -13.34
N ASN A 13 -10.55 -2.54 -12.48
CA ASN A 13 -11.39 -1.41 -12.88
C ASN A 13 -10.63 -0.08 -12.78
N ASP A 14 -10.96 0.88 -13.65
CA ASP A 14 -10.33 2.22 -13.69
C ASP A 14 -10.24 2.89 -12.33
N LEU A 15 -11.26 2.72 -11.47
CA LEU A 15 -11.28 3.32 -10.12
C LEU A 15 -10.15 2.79 -9.22
N GLY A 16 -9.87 1.50 -9.22
CA GLY A 16 -8.81 0.92 -8.38
C GLY A 16 -7.42 1.42 -8.81
N VAL A 17 -7.23 1.55 -10.13
CA VAL A 17 -5.99 2.08 -10.71
C VAL A 17 -5.84 3.58 -10.42
N ASP A 18 -6.92 4.36 -10.52
CA ASP A 18 -6.93 5.79 -10.23
C ASP A 18 -6.57 6.07 -8.76
N LEU A 19 -7.20 5.33 -7.83
CA LEU A 19 -6.91 5.43 -6.40
C LEU A 19 -5.46 5.00 -6.07
N ALA A 20 -4.95 3.97 -6.73
CA ALA A 20 -3.56 3.53 -6.58
C ALA A 20 -2.56 4.59 -7.06
N ARG A 21 -2.80 5.20 -8.24
CA ARG A 21 -1.98 6.28 -8.77
C ARG A 21 -2.01 7.50 -7.86
N PHE A 22 -3.19 7.87 -7.36
CA PHE A 22 -3.34 8.94 -6.39
C PHE A 22 -2.51 8.69 -5.13
N ALA A 23 -2.60 7.49 -4.55
CA ALA A 23 -1.85 7.12 -3.35
C ALA A 23 -0.33 7.21 -3.55
N VAL A 24 0.19 6.69 -4.67
CA VAL A 24 1.61 6.77 -5.01
C VAL A 24 2.05 8.21 -5.24
N SER A 25 1.25 9.00 -5.97
CA SER A 25 1.57 10.40 -6.25
C SER A 25 1.63 11.24 -4.97
N GLU A 26 0.63 11.11 -4.09
CA GLU A 26 0.59 11.78 -2.79
C GLU A 26 1.80 11.41 -1.93
N HIS A 27 2.12 10.11 -1.85
CA HIS A 27 3.27 9.64 -1.10
C HIS A 27 4.58 10.18 -1.66
N ASN A 28 4.76 10.15 -2.97
CA ASN A 28 5.95 10.69 -3.64
C ASN A 28 6.09 12.19 -3.40
N SER A 29 5.00 12.97 -3.44
CA SER A 29 5.03 14.41 -3.14
C SER A 29 5.34 14.71 -1.67
N ASN A 30 4.82 13.94 -0.73
CA ASN A 30 5.02 14.18 0.70
C ASN A 30 6.40 13.71 1.19
N THR A 31 6.85 12.54 0.74
CA THR A 31 8.08 11.88 1.21
C THR A 31 9.27 12.11 0.27
N ASN A 32 9.09 12.83 -0.85
CA ASN A 32 10.08 12.93 -1.94
C ASN A 32 10.60 11.55 -2.39
N ALA A 33 9.72 10.55 -2.34
CA ALA A 33 10.00 9.20 -2.81
C ALA A 33 9.83 9.12 -4.33
N LEU A 34 10.54 8.19 -4.97
CA LEU A 34 10.46 7.90 -6.40
C LEU A 34 9.89 6.48 -6.59
N LEU A 35 8.65 6.27 -6.15
CA LEU A 35 7.95 5.00 -6.34
C LEU A 35 7.23 5.00 -7.70
N GLU A 36 7.43 3.94 -8.48
CA GLU A 36 6.74 3.74 -9.75
C GLU A 36 5.58 2.76 -9.60
N PHE A 37 4.34 3.20 -9.86
CA PHE A 37 3.17 2.33 -9.81
C PHE A 37 3.24 1.25 -10.91
N GLN A 38 3.16 -0.03 -10.53
CA GLN A 38 3.24 -1.16 -11.45
C GLN A 38 1.87 -1.80 -11.69
N LYS A 39 1.21 -2.28 -10.63
CA LYS A 39 -0.14 -2.87 -10.72
C LYS A 39 -0.89 -2.82 -9.39
N VAL A 40 -2.21 -2.96 -9.46
CA VAL A 40 -3.05 -3.23 -8.27
C VAL A 40 -3.15 -4.73 -8.06
N VAL A 41 -2.94 -5.19 -6.83
CA VAL A 41 -3.00 -6.61 -6.47
C VAL A 41 -4.36 -6.94 -5.85
N LYS A 42 -4.83 -6.10 -4.92
CA LYS A 42 -6.10 -6.29 -4.22
C LYS A 42 -6.73 -4.94 -3.89
N VAL A 43 -8.05 -4.89 -3.92
CA VAL A 43 -8.84 -3.75 -3.47
C VAL A 43 -9.92 -4.28 -2.54
N LYS A 44 -10.07 -3.62 -1.40
CA LYS A 44 -11.18 -3.83 -0.48
C LYS A 44 -11.86 -2.50 -0.21
N GLN A 45 -13.14 -2.56 0.08
CA GLN A 45 -13.93 -1.39 0.45
C GLN A 45 -14.53 -1.58 1.83
N GLN A 46 -14.73 -0.47 2.54
CA GLN A 46 -15.43 -0.44 3.81
C GLN A 46 -16.27 0.82 3.91
N VAL A 47 -17.55 0.66 4.28
CA VAL A 47 -18.44 1.78 4.56
C VAL A 47 -18.14 2.33 5.95
N VAL A 48 -17.73 3.59 6.01
CA VAL A 48 -17.44 4.31 7.25
C VAL A 48 -18.21 5.64 7.28
N GLU A 49 -17.61 6.75 7.72
CA GLU A 49 -18.09 8.09 7.34
C GLU A 49 -17.57 8.40 5.93
N GLY A 50 -17.94 7.56 4.97
CA GLY A 50 -17.49 7.60 3.57
C GLY A 50 -17.30 6.20 3.02
N MET A 51 -16.51 6.11 1.97
CA MET A 51 -15.98 4.86 1.45
C MET A 51 -14.49 4.81 1.73
N MET A 52 -14.05 3.85 2.54
CA MET A 52 -12.65 3.61 2.79
C MET A 52 -12.17 2.46 1.92
N TYR A 53 -11.18 2.72 1.08
CA TYR A 53 -10.58 1.75 0.18
C TYR A 53 -9.23 1.30 0.73
N TYR A 54 -9.07 -0.01 0.86
CA TYR A 54 -7.81 -0.66 1.21
C TYR A 54 -7.23 -1.28 -0.06
N ILE A 55 -6.11 -0.75 -0.51
CA ILE A 55 -5.54 -1.05 -1.81
C ILE A 55 -4.15 -1.61 -1.57
N THR A 56 -3.91 -2.83 -2.05
CA THR A 56 -2.57 -3.39 -2.12
C THR A 56 -2.04 -3.18 -3.52
N ILE A 57 -0.95 -2.44 -3.64
CA ILE A 57 -0.32 -2.08 -4.91
C ILE A 57 1.09 -2.65 -4.97
N GLU A 58 1.51 -3.05 -6.16
CA GLU A 58 2.92 -3.33 -6.45
C GLU A 58 3.52 -2.06 -7.04
N VAL A 59 4.61 -1.61 -6.43
CA VAL A 59 5.41 -0.49 -6.92
C VAL A 59 6.84 -0.96 -7.17
N ASP A 60 7.47 -0.36 -8.16
CA ASP A 60 8.89 -0.51 -8.40
C ASP A 60 9.62 0.62 -7.67
N GLU A 61 10.56 0.24 -6.80
CA GLU A 61 11.45 1.18 -6.14
C GLU A 61 12.86 0.98 -6.70
N GLY A 62 13.13 1.66 -7.82
CA GLY A 62 14.38 1.59 -8.55
C GLY A 62 14.58 0.24 -9.27
N TRP A 63 15.00 -0.79 -8.53
CA TRP A 63 15.27 -2.13 -9.07
C TRP A 63 14.57 -3.25 -8.27
N ALA A 64 13.83 -2.89 -7.23
CA ALA A 64 13.15 -3.84 -6.36
C ALA A 64 11.65 -3.63 -6.42
N LYS A 65 10.92 -4.70 -6.79
CA LYS A 65 9.46 -4.74 -6.70
C LYS A 65 9.04 -4.91 -5.26
N LYS A 66 8.22 -3.99 -4.78
CA LYS A 66 7.73 -4.00 -3.40
C LYS A 66 6.23 -3.82 -3.39
N LEU A 67 5.60 -4.46 -2.42
CA LEU A 67 4.17 -4.32 -2.20
C LEU A 67 3.94 -3.24 -1.17
N TYR A 68 2.93 -2.40 -1.40
CA TYR A 68 2.49 -1.36 -0.48
C TYR A 68 1.00 -1.50 -0.21
N GLU A 69 0.61 -1.22 1.02
CA GLU A 69 -0.77 -1.08 1.43
C GLU A 69 -1.10 0.40 1.57
N ALA A 70 -2.03 0.86 0.75
CA ALA A 70 -2.58 2.21 0.79
C ALA A 70 -4.02 2.18 1.31
N LYS A 71 -4.36 3.17 2.12
CA LYS A 71 -5.72 3.42 2.60
C LYS A 71 -6.18 4.76 2.07
N VAL A 72 -7.16 4.75 1.17
CA VAL A 72 -7.73 5.96 0.58
C VAL A 72 -9.15 6.13 1.10
N TRP A 73 -9.45 7.29 1.67
CA TRP A 73 -10.76 7.62 2.19
C TRP A 73 -11.46 8.57 1.24
N ASP A 74 -12.55 8.10 0.63
CA ASP A 74 -13.39 8.84 -0.29
C ASP A 74 -14.67 9.31 0.42
N ARG A 75 -14.90 10.62 0.36
CA ARG A 75 -15.98 11.35 1.01
C ARG A 75 -16.50 12.39 0.02
N PRO A 76 -17.40 12.00 -0.89
CA PRO A 76 -17.85 12.87 -1.97
C PRO A 76 -18.61 14.13 -1.52
N TRP A 77 -18.99 14.23 -0.23
CA TRP A 77 -19.63 15.41 0.35
C TRP A 77 -18.66 16.47 0.88
N LEU A 78 -17.33 16.25 0.79
CA LEU A 78 -16.35 17.28 1.09
C LEU A 78 -16.04 18.08 -0.18
N ASP A 79 -16.49 19.34 -0.21
CA ASP A 79 -16.37 20.23 -1.37
C ASP A 79 -14.91 20.52 -1.78
N SER A 80 -13.95 20.44 -0.85
CA SER A 80 -12.55 20.81 -1.10
C SER A 80 -11.60 19.63 -1.27
N ASN A 81 -11.89 18.47 -0.66
CA ASN A 81 -10.99 17.32 -0.69
C ASN A 81 -11.76 16.00 -0.59
N PRO A 82 -12.42 15.57 -1.69
CA PRO A 82 -13.26 14.39 -1.66
C PRO A 82 -12.46 13.11 -1.39
N ARG A 83 -11.17 13.05 -1.74
CA ARG A 83 -10.31 11.88 -1.53
C ARG A 83 -9.08 12.24 -0.72
N GLN A 84 -8.79 11.44 0.29
CA GLN A 84 -7.64 11.66 1.17
C GLN A 84 -6.87 10.36 1.38
N LEU A 85 -5.54 10.41 1.20
CA LEU A 85 -4.66 9.31 1.60
C LEU A 85 -4.56 9.28 3.13
N SER A 86 -5.12 8.25 3.73
CA SER A 86 -5.12 8.09 5.19
C SER A 86 -3.84 7.43 5.69
N GLU A 87 -3.37 6.41 4.95
CA GLU A 87 -2.16 5.66 5.30
C GLU A 87 -1.52 5.09 4.04
N PHE A 88 -0.19 5.07 4.03
CA PHE A 88 0.59 4.43 2.98
C PHE A 88 1.80 3.76 3.63
N LYS A 89 1.85 2.43 3.59
CA LYS A 89 2.91 1.65 4.24
C LYS A 89 3.37 0.51 3.34
N PRO A 90 4.64 0.09 3.43
CA PRO A 90 5.09 -1.12 2.76
C PRO A 90 4.32 -2.31 3.32
N ALA A 91 3.81 -3.17 2.44
CA ALA A 91 3.24 -4.44 2.84
C ALA A 91 4.39 -5.29 3.36
N GLU A 92 4.30 -5.75 4.61
CA GLU A 92 5.37 -6.55 5.20
C GLU A 92 5.59 -7.82 4.38
N ASP A 93 6.82 -7.98 3.90
CA ASP A 93 7.26 -9.21 3.29
C ASP A 93 7.33 -10.29 4.39
N LYS A 94 6.42 -11.27 4.35
CA LYS A 94 6.31 -12.31 5.40
C LYS A 94 7.64 -13.02 5.67
N LEU A 95 8.55 -13.04 4.69
CA LEU A 95 9.89 -13.59 4.84
C LEU A 95 10.78 -12.75 5.77
N CYS A 96 10.64 -11.43 5.75
CA CYS A 96 11.43 -10.52 6.57
C CYS A 96 11.05 -10.59 8.06
N THR A 97 9.76 -10.78 8.37
CA THR A 97 9.28 -10.99 9.75
C THR A 97 9.72 -12.33 10.32
N LEU A 98 9.73 -13.39 9.49
CA LEU A 98 10.24 -14.71 9.89
C LEU A 98 11.75 -14.65 10.17
N LEU A 99 12.53 -13.94 9.36
CA LEU A 99 13.97 -13.75 9.60
C LEU A 99 14.25 -12.89 10.85
N ARG A 100 13.43 -11.88 11.14
CA ARG A 100 13.57 -11.05 12.38
C ARG A 100 13.28 -11.83 13.66
N ASN A 101 12.38 -12.80 13.61
CA ASN A 101 12.01 -13.65 14.75
C ASN A 101 12.85 -14.94 14.85
N MET A 102 13.81 -15.17 13.95
CA MET A 102 14.74 -16.29 14.09
C MET A 102 15.78 -16.00 15.17
N PRO A 103 16.02 -16.93 16.11
CA PRO A 103 17.11 -16.78 17.07
C PRO A 103 18.44 -16.66 16.33
N ALA A 104 19.24 -15.67 16.72
CA ALA A 104 20.53 -15.35 16.11
C ALA A 104 21.56 -16.48 16.35
N PHE A 105 21.47 -17.58 15.60
CA PHE A 105 22.40 -18.69 15.72
C PHE A 105 22.57 -19.47 14.42
N LEU A 106 22.86 -18.79 13.30
CA LEU A 106 23.46 -19.44 12.14
C LEU A 106 24.55 -18.54 11.53
N PRO A 107 25.84 -18.80 11.81
CA PRO A 107 26.93 -18.13 11.13
C PRO A 107 26.99 -18.66 9.69
N GLY A 108 26.60 -17.84 8.70
CA GLY A 108 26.79 -18.19 7.29
C GLY A 108 25.77 -17.64 6.28
N LEU A 109 24.68 -16.99 6.68
CA LEU A 109 23.76 -16.38 5.71
C LEU A 109 24.14 -14.92 5.46
N ASN A 110 24.74 -14.65 4.30
CA ASN A 110 25.06 -13.30 3.85
C ASN A 110 23.79 -12.44 3.86
N ARG A 111 23.80 -11.36 4.65
CA ARG A 111 22.75 -10.34 4.77
C ARG A 111 22.63 -9.48 3.50
N ALA A 112 22.43 -10.10 2.34
CA ALA A 112 22.18 -9.41 1.08
C ALA A 112 20.76 -9.75 0.64
N GLY A 113 19.79 -9.00 1.14
CA GLY A 113 18.39 -9.16 0.71
C GLY A 113 17.38 -8.32 1.46
N CYS A 114 17.65 -7.98 2.72
CA CYS A 114 16.81 -7.05 3.45
C CYS A 114 17.35 -5.64 3.22
N VAL A 115 16.78 -4.92 2.26
CA VAL A 115 16.98 -3.47 2.15
C VAL A 115 16.44 -2.86 3.44
N GLU A 116 17.33 -2.48 4.35
CA GLU A 116 17.03 -1.58 5.46
C GLU A 116 16.60 -0.24 4.86
N TYR A 117 15.35 0.13 5.08
CA TYR A 117 14.92 1.50 4.92
C TYR A 117 15.32 2.27 6.17
N LYS A 118 16.17 3.26 5.97
CA LYS A 118 16.65 4.19 6.98
C LYS A 118 15.71 5.38 7.12
#